data_AF-A0ABD0RZG8-F1
#
_entry.id   AF-A0ABD0RZG8-F1
#
_cell.length_a   1.000
_cell.length_b   1.000
_cell.length_c   1.000
_cell.angle_alpha   90.00
_cell.angle_beta   90.00
_cell.angle_gamma   90.00
#
_symmetry.space_group_name_H-M   'P 1'
#
loop_
_entity.id
_entity.type
_entity.pdbx_description
1 polymer ?
#
loop_
_entity_poly.entity_id
_entity_poly.type
_entity_poly.pdbx_seq_one_letter_code
_entity_poly.pdbx_strand_id
1 'polypeptide(L)'
;MKSVSEDSSLQNSKDGPPFLTSEKELNSASALVPHVPTVAPFLSPSVCSVLELIEPEVVFAGYDNTQPDTTDHLLTSLNHLAGKQMIRVVKWAKVLP
;
A
#
# COMPACT_ATOMS: atom_id res chain seq x y z
N MET A 1 -34.53 -29.24 57.11
CA MET A 1 -35.92 -29.66 57.40
C MET A 1 -36.80 -29.17 56.27
N LYS A 2 -37.72 -30.05 55.86
CA LYS A 2 -38.55 -30.00 54.67
C LYS A 2 -39.79 -29.14 54.92
N SER A 3 -40.13 -28.23 54.01
CA SER A 3 -41.50 -27.76 53.75
C SER A 3 -41.44 -27.07 52.38
N VAL A 4 -42.01 -27.55 51.27
CA VAL A 4 -43.34 -28.13 50.97
C VAL A 4 -44.47 -27.12 51.19
N SER A 5 -45.36 -27.11 50.19
CA SER A 5 -46.69 -26.49 50.05
C SER A 5 -46.67 -25.13 49.34
N GLU A 6 -47.01 -25.02 48.04
CA GLU A 6 -48.29 -25.34 47.35
C GLU A 6 -49.49 -24.59 47.94
N ASP A 7 -50.04 -23.65 47.15
CA ASP A 7 -51.47 -23.51 46.75
C ASP A 7 -51.61 -22.15 46.01
N SER A 8 -51.79 -22.05 44.69
CA SER A 8 -52.93 -22.45 43.83
C SER A 8 -54.23 -21.70 44.11
N SER A 9 -54.48 -20.57 43.41
CA SER A 9 -55.68 -20.41 42.57
C SER A 9 -55.97 -18.98 42.12
N LEU A 10 -56.04 -18.85 40.78
CA LEU A 10 -57.09 -18.18 39.99
C LEU A 10 -57.29 -16.67 40.25
N GLN A 11 -56.69 -15.78 39.45
CA GLN A 11 -57.08 -15.38 38.09
C GLN A 11 -58.41 -14.63 38.01
N ASN A 12 -58.36 -13.31 37.78
CA ASN A 12 -58.84 -12.75 36.52
C ASN A 12 -58.37 -11.30 36.30
N SER A 13 -57.59 -11.15 35.23
CA SER A 13 -57.48 -10.06 34.24
C SER A 13 -58.00 -8.67 34.57
N LYS A 14 -57.14 -7.65 34.38
CA LYS A 14 -57.37 -6.57 33.39
C LYS A 14 -56.10 -5.74 33.12
N ASP A 15 -55.61 -5.89 31.89
CA ASP A 15 -54.85 -4.97 31.04
C ASP A 15 -53.67 -4.15 31.59
N GLY A 16 -52.46 -4.60 31.19
CA GLY A 16 -51.25 -3.80 31.03
C GLY A 16 -49.98 -4.55 31.48
N PRO A 17 -49.18 -5.17 30.58
CA PRO A 17 -47.87 -5.71 30.97
C PRO A 17 -46.90 -4.55 31.28
N PRO A 18 -46.18 -4.64 32.41
CA PRO A 18 -45.26 -3.62 32.91
C PRO A 18 -43.80 -4.03 32.70
N PHE A 19 -42.87 -3.27 33.31
CA PHE A 19 -41.51 -3.66 33.68
C PHE A 19 -40.51 -3.69 32.49
N LEU A 20 -39.38 -2.97 32.48
CA LEU A 20 -38.30 -3.05 33.47
C LEU A 20 -37.39 -1.82 33.44
N THR A 21 -36.94 -1.50 34.63
CA THR A 21 -35.74 -0.73 34.95
C THR A 21 -34.48 -1.29 34.31
N SER A 22 -33.48 -0.40 34.17
CA SER A 22 -32.08 -0.62 34.51
C SER A 22 -31.08 -0.44 33.35
N GLU A 23 -30.19 0.54 33.60
CA GLU A 23 -28.75 0.58 33.31
C GLU A 23 -28.24 0.92 31.91
N LYS A 24 -27.14 1.65 31.97
CA LYS A 24 -26.04 1.74 31.02
C LYS A 24 -26.05 2.86 29.98
N GLU A 25 -25.20 3.82 30.35
CA GLU A 25 -24.07 4.35 29.57
C GLU A 25 -24.31 5.64 28.81
N LEU A 26 -23.42 6.59 29.10
CA LEU A 26 -23.22 7.85 28.43
C LEU A 26 -22.85 7.61 26.96
N ASN A 27 -23.86 7.48 26.11
CA ASN A 27 -23.71 7.51 24.66
C ASN A 27 -23.68 8.95 24.18
N SER A 28 -22.48 9.54 24.12
CA SER A 28 -22.11 10.59 23.17
C SER A 28 -20.59 10.78 23.15
N ALA A 29 -19.82 9.69 23.08
CA ALA A 29 -18.53 9.78 22.42
C ALA A 29 -18.85 9.98 20.93
N SER A 30 -18.96 11.25 20.51
CA SER A 30 -18.97 11.62 19.11
C SER A 30 -17.78 10.91 18.48
N ALA A 31 -18.08 9.87 17.70
CA ALA A 31 -17.10 8.95 17.18
C ALA A 31 -15.97 9.74 16.51
N LEU A 32 -14.77 9.65 17.08
CA LEU A 32 -13.55 9.99 16.37
C LEU A 32 -13.52 9.05 15.18
N VAL A 33 -14.03 9.50 14.04
CA VAL A 33 -13.88 8.81 12.77
C VAL A 33 -12.37 8.68 12.58
N PRO A 34 -11.80 7.46 12.54
CA PRO A 34 -10.43 7.32 12.15
C PRO A 34 -10.37 7.84 10.71
N HIS A 35 -9.71 8.96 10.49
CA HIS A 35 -9.34 9.39 9.15
C HIS A 35 -8.21 8.45 8.69
N VAL A 36 -8.55 7.19 8.47
CA VAL A 36 -7.78 6.29 7.65
C VAL A 36 -8.00 6.84 6.25
N PRO A 37 -7.00 7.43 5.57
CA PRO A 37 -7.12 7.57 4.14
C PRO A 37 -7.49 6.17 3.65
N THR A 38 -8.47 6.04 2.76
CA THR A 38 -8.73 4.77 2.09
C THR A 38 -7.53 4.48 1.20
N VAL A 39 -6.41 4.11 1.83
CA VAL A 39 -5.18 3.78 1.18
C VAL A 39 -5.39 2.39 0.66
N ALA A 40 -5.45 2.28 -0.67
CA ALA A 40 -5.10 1.03 -1.33
C ALA A 40 -3.87 0.47 -0.60
N PRO A 41 -3.81 -0.84 -0.28
CA PRO A 41 -2.69 -1.40 0.46
C PRO A 41 -1.42 -0.96 -0.27
N PHE A 42 -0.65 -0.08 0.37
CA PHE A 42 0.62 0.42 -0.14
C PHE A 42 1.59 -0.75 -0.09
N LEU A 43 1.48 -1.65 -1.07
CA LEU A 43 2.47 -2.67 -1.31
C LEU A 43 3.66 -1.91 -1.89
N SER A 44 4.69 -1.71 -1.07
CA SER A 44 5.97 -1.24 -1.56
C SER A 44 6.41 -2.20 -2.68
N PRO A 45 6.78 -1.70 -3.87
CA PRO A 45 7.24 -2.56 -4.95
C PRO A 45 8.43 -3.39 -4.49
N SER A 46 8.53 -4.63 -4.98
CA SER A 46 9.70 -5.47 -4.69
C SER A 46 10.96 -4.83 -5.28
N VAL A 47 12.12 -5.11 -4.71
CA VAL A 47 13.42 -4.62 -5.22
C VAL A 47 13.58 -4.98 -6.70
N CYS A 48 13.22 -6.20 -7.10
CA CYS A 48 13.28 -6.63 -8.50
C CYS A 48 12.39 -5.76 -9.42
N SER A 49 11.15 -5.48 -8.99
CA SER A 49 10.24 -4.64 -9.76
C SER A 49 10.74 -3.20 -9.89
N VAL A 50 11.40 -2.67 -8.85
CA VAL A 50 12.04 -1.36 -8.93
C VAL A 50 13.20 -1.38 -9.93
N LEU A 51 14.08 -2.39 -9.87
CA LEU A 51 15.25 -2.51 -10.76
C LEU A 51 14.86 -2.58 -12.24
N GLU A 52 13.81 -3.33 -12.57
CA GLU A 52 13.24 -3.39 -13.94
C GLU A 52 12.68 -2.02 -14.37
N LEU A 53 11.99 -1.31 -13.46
CA LEU A 53 11.41 -0.01 -13.75
C LEU A 53 12.46 1.08 -13.99
N ILE A 54 13.58 1.04 -13.28
CA ILE A 54 14.64 2.05 -13.38
C ILE A 54 15.69 1.73 -14.44
N GLU A 55 15.55 0.64 -15.21
CA GLU A 55 16.56 0.21 -16.18
C GLU A 55 16.95 1.36 -17.14
N PRO A 56 18.26 1.62 -17.32
CA PRO A 56 18.74 2.62 -18.25
C PRO A 56 18.29 2.38 -19.70
N GLU A 57 17.78 3.42 -20.36
CA GLU A 57 17.50 3.36 -21.79
C GLU A 57 18.77 3.09 -22.62
N VAL A 58 18.62 2.32 -23.69
CA VAL A 58 19.68 2.02 -24.65
C VAL A 58 20.22 3.30 -25.28
N VAL A 59 21.54 3.34 -25.46
CA VAL A 59 22.25 4.41 -26.16
C VAL A 59 23.01 3.89 -27.35
N PHE A 60 23.03 4.72 -28.39
CA PHE A 60 23.76 4.45 -29.62
C PHE A 60 25.03 5.31 -29.69
N ALA A 61 26.09 4.75 -30.26
CA ALA A 61 27.35 5.45 -30.48
C ALA A 61 27.22 6.58 -31.52
N GLY A 62 26.19 6.53 -32.37
CA GLY A 62 26.09 7.43 -33.52
C GLY A 62 27.18 7.15 -34.56
N TYR A 63 27.55 5.87 -34.70
CA TYR A 63 28.59 5.43 -35.62
C TYR A 63 28.18 5.70 -37.07
N ASP A 64 29.07 6.35 -37.81
CA ASP A 64 28.89 6.75 -39.20
C ASP A 64 29.62 5.77 -40.13
N ASN A 65 28.83 4.93 -40.82
CA ASN A 65 29.33 3.92 -41.75
C ASN A 65 29.90 4.51 -43.06
N THR A 66 29.79 5.82 -43.28
CA THR A 66 30.36 6.47 -44.47
C THR A 66 31.84 6.80 -44.31
N GLN A 67 32.35 6.76 -43.07
CA GLN A 67 33.74 7.03 -42.75
C GLN A 67 34.54 5.72 -42.68
N PRO A 68 35.85 5.74 -43.04
CA PRO A 68 36.69 4.56 -42.94
C PRO A 68 36.87 4.11 -41.48
N ASP A 69 36.83 2.78 -41.28
CA ASP A 69 37.04 2.12 -39.99
C ASP A 69 38.50 2.19 -39.53
N THR A 70 38.91 3.38 -39.15
CA THR A 70 40.20 3.61 -38.51
C THR A 70 40.08 3.48 -36.99
N THR A 71 41.17 3.06 -36.34
CA THR A 71 41.21 2.88 -34.89
C THR A 71 40.79 4.14 -34.14
N ASP A 72 41.27 5.31 -34.57
CA ASP A 72 40.97 6.59 -33.91
C ASP A 72 39.47 6.94 -33.96
N HIS A 73 38.83 6.73 -35.11
CA HIS A 73 37.39 6.98 -35.27
C HIS A 73 36.53 6.03 -34.43
N LEU A 74 36.90 4.75 -34.39
CA LEU A 74 36.19 3.76 -33.58
C LEU A 74 36.35 4.05 -32.09
N LEU A 75 37.58 4.30 -31.62
CA LEU A 75 37.84 4.63 -30.21
C LEU A 75 37.14 5.92 -29.79
N THR A 76 37.11 6.94 -30.65
CA THR A 76 36.38 8.18 -30.40
C THR A 76 34.87 7.93 -30.28
N SER A 77 34.30 7.13 -31.18
CA SER A 77 32.89 6.75 -31.14
C SER A 77 32.54 5.95 -29.88
N LEU A 78 33.40 5.01 -29.48
CA LEU A 78 33.25 4.23 -28.25
C LEU A 78 33.36 5.12 -27.01
N ASN A 79 34.28 6.07 -26.97
CA ASN A 79 34.43 7.01 -25.86
C ASN A 79 33.20 7.92 -25.72
N HIS A 80 32.63 8.40 -26.82
CA HIS A 80 31.37 9.15 -26.79
C HIS A 80 30.21 8.29 -26.26
N LEU A 81 30.13 7.02 -26.68
CA LEU A 81 29.15 6.08 -26.17
C LEU A 81 29.33 5.86 -24.66
N ALA A 82 30.55 5.62 -24.20
CA ALA A 82 30.87 5.41 -22.80
C ALA A 82 30.47 6.62 -21.94
N GLY A 83 30.72 7.84 -22.40
CA GLY A 83 30.25 9.06 -21.73
C GLY A 83 28.72 9.11 -21.59
N LYS A 84 27.99 8.76 -22.64
CA LYS A 84 26.51 8.70 -22.61
C LYS A 84 25.98 7.61 -21.69
N GLN A 85 26.65 6.46 -21.63
CA GLN A 85 26.32 5.36 -20.72
C GLN A 85 26.59 5.77 -19.27
N MET A 86 27.74 6.39 -18.99
CA MET A 86 28.12 6.82 -17.64
C MET A 86 27.07 7.74 -17.02
N ILE A 87 26.55 8.71 -17.79
CA ILE A 87 25.49 9.60 -17.30
C ILE A 87 24.24 8.81 -16.88
N ARG A 88 23.86 7.77 -17.63
CA ARG A 88 22.71 6.93 -17.30
C ARG A 88 22.96 6.05 -16.09
N VAL A 89 24.14 5.43 -16.01
CA VAL A 89 24.55 4.62 -14.85
C VAL A 89 24.55 5.47 -13.58
N VAL A 90 25.05 6.70 -13.63
CA VAL A 90 25.02 7.61 -12.48
C VAL A 90 23.58 7.99 -12.11
N LYS A 91 22.71 8.27 -13.07
CA LYS A 91 21.29 8.55 -12.79
C LYS A 91 20.57 7.34 -12.17
N TRP A 92 20.84 6.15 -12.69
CA TRP A 92 20.33 4.89 -12.17
C TRP A 92 20.80 4.62 -10.74
N ALA A 93 22.10 4.76 -10.50
CA ALA A 93 22.70 4.54 -9.18
C ALA A 93 22.09 5.45 -8.10
N LYS A 94 21.63 6.65 -8.46
CA LYS A 94 20.98 7.60 -7.54
C LYS A 94 19.60 7.17 -7.07
N VAL A 95 18.94 6.26 -7.78
CA VAL A 95 17.57 5.79 -7.48
C VAL A 95 17.52 4.31 -7.12
N LEU A 96 18.69 3.70 -6.86
CA LEU A 96 18.76 2.34 -6.33
C LEU A 96 18.09 2.26 -4.95
N PRO A 97 17.21 1.26 -4.72
CA PRO A 97 16.56 1.03 -3.44
C PRO A 97 17.50 0.41 -2.38
#